data_AF-A0A117QQI4-F1
#
_entry.id   AF-A0A117QQI4-F1
#
_cell.length_a   1.000
_cell.length_b   1.000
_cell.length_c   1.000
_cell.angle_alpha   90.00
_cell.angle_beta   90.00
_cell.angle_gamma   90.00
#
_symmetry.space_group_name_H-M   'P 1'
#
loop_
_entity.id
_entity.type
_entity.pdbx_description
1 polymer ?
#
loop_
_entity_poly.entity_id
_entity_poly.type
_entity_poly.pdbx_seq_one_letter_code
_entity_poly.pdbx_strand_id
1 'polypeptide(L)'
;MPRGIGWSVRWIAALTVCQATLMVGLGLLITGPARHLWPLTAEDGVNEAFVRLRTGTLTTLSSVASQGGNTGTVIGVTLASCLALVLLPRLPMWRQAVFLAVAVSLQSLVFLVITVAVERHRPEVHRLDGSLPTSSYTSGHTGAATALYGGLALLALSRLRGPWRTVVACLLCVLPLLVGLARLYRGMHHPTDVMGGLVNGTLSLLIARRALLADGAVAAPPAPASTPTAGPARPVAPGRTAVVFNPTVTDEAGRDALRRVLEHHGHTAPVFVETTAEDPGGGQTARAVRDGAALVVVCGGDGTLRAAAASLAGTDVPLALVPCGTGNLLARNLGLPLAPADALDAALRGTPHRIDLGRIEGDGLPSTYFAAMAGAGLDAATMRRANANDRAKAVFGWPTYVLAVLRELRTPRTGLSVRLDGAPALRRTARMVLVGNIGTVQGGVTLLPEARADDGRLDLLVLDPRGIGGWLSALWTLLRGGTTAAREGSEGGAPVEFFTFRRADITFDTELPRELDGDPVTAGRHLTAEVAPGALTVLLPTREQ
;
A
#
# COMPACT_ATOMS: atom_id res chain seq x y z
N MET A 1 15.75 -9.32 7.85
CA MET A 1 16.74 -8.77 6.90
C MET A 1 16.12 -7.61 6.12
N PRO A 2 16.79 -6.46 5.98
CA PRO A 2 16.30 -5.34 5.17
C PRO A 2 16.23 -5.77 3.69
N ARG A 3 15.22 -5.29 2.96
CA ARG A 3 14.93 -5.66 1.56
C ARG A 3 16.21 -5.60 0.71
N GLY A 4 16.56 -6.68 0.04
CA GLY A 4 17.81 -6.77 -0.73
C GLY A 4 17.87 -5.74 -1.86
N ILE A 5 19.03 -5.12 -2.04
CA ILE A 5 19.35 -4.06 -3.03
C ILE A 5 18.87 -4.46 -4.44
N GLY A 6 18.96 -5.75 -4.81
CA GLY A 6 18.52 -6.26 -6.11
C GLY A 6 17.02 -6.10 -6.39
N TRP A 7 16.17 -6.13 -5.36
CA TRP A 7 14.72 -5.96 -5.53
C TRP A 7 14.34 -4.52 -5.86
N SER A 8 14.93 -3.55 -5.14
CA SER A 8 14.71 -2.12 -5.40
C SER A 8 15.24 -1.71 -6.77
N VAL A 9 16.40 -2.22 -7.18
CA VAL A 9 16.98 -1.95 -8.52
C VAL A 9 16.07 -2.48 -9.63
N ARG A 10 15.54 -3.70 -9.49
CA ARG A 10 14.61 -4.29 -10.48
C ARG A 10 13.31 -3.48 -10.60
N TRP A 11 12.77 -3.01 -9.49
CA TRP A 11 11.56 -2.17 -9.50
C TRP A 11 11.78 -0.79 -10.08
N ILE A 12 12.88 -0.13 -9.73
CA ILE A 12 13.26 1.15 -10.34
C ILE A 12 13.37 0.97 -11.85
N ALA A 13 14.13 -0.03 -12.30
CA ALA A 13 14.31 -0.31 -13.73
C ALA A 13 12.97 -0.54 -14.44
N ALA A 14 12.11 -1.40 -13.89
CA ALA A 14 10.80 -1.68 -14.49
C ALA A 14 9.91 -0.44 -14.57
N LEU A 15 9.81 0.34 -13.50
CA LEU A 15 8.98 1.55 -13.47
C LEU A 15 9.54 2.65 -14.36
N THR A 16 10.87 2.77 -14.47
CA THR A 16 11.53 3.71 -15.37
C THR A 16 11.29 3.36 -16.83
N VAL A 17 11.30 2.07 -17.19
CA VAL A 17 10.90 1.62 -18.53
C VAL A 17 9.44 1.98 -18.79
N CYS A 18 8.53 1.69 -17.86
CA CYS A 18 7.12 2.09 -18.00
C CYS A 18 6.95 3.61 -18.16
N GLN A 19 7.68 4.41 -17.37
CA GLN A 19 7.69 5.86 -17.48
C GLN A 19 8.17 6.31 -18.87
N ALA A 20 9.28 5.76 -19.36
CA ALA A 20 9.81 6.09 -20.67
C ALA A 20 8.83 5.73 -21.78
N THR A 21 8.25 4.52 -21.77
CA THR A 21 7.25 4.09 -22.75
C THR A 21 6.01 4.99 -22.73
N LEU A 22 5.51 5.36 -21.55
CA LEU A 22 4.38 6.26 -21.42
C LEU A 22 4.68 7.64 -22.01
N MET A 23 5.86 8.20 -21.69
CA MET A 23 6.24 9.53 -22.17
C MET A 23 6.51 9.55 -23.67
N VAL A 24 7.15 8.51 -24.21
CA VAL A 24 7.33 8.36 -25.67
C VAL A 24 5.97 8.23 -26.35
N GLY A 25 5.06 7.40 -25.82
CA GLY A 25 3.70 7.24 -26.36
C GLY A 25 2.91 8.55 -26.38
N LEU A 26 3.00 9.35 -25.30
CA LEU A 26 2.40 10.68 -25.26
C LEU A 26 3.04 11.64 -26.26
N GLY A 27 4.38 11.60 -26.39
CA GLY A 27 5.10 12.39 -27.38
C GLY A 27 4.70 12.06 -28.83
N LEU A 28 4.59 10.78 -29.17
CA LEU A 28 4.13 10.33 -30.50
C LEU A 28 2.65 10.66 -30.75
N LEU A 29 1.83 10.64 -29.70
CA LEU A 29 0.42 11.01 -29.78
C LEU A 29 0.27 12.49 -30.17
N ILE A 30 1.01 13.38 -29.48
CA ILE A 30 0.93 14.83 -29.72
C ILE A 30 1.59 15.25 -31.04
N THR A 31 2.62 14.55 -31.53
CA THR A 31 3.24 14.85 -32.83
C THR A 31 2.49 14.21 -34.00
N GLY A 32 1.77 13.11 -33.76
CA GLY A 32 1.01 12.38 -34.77
C GLY A 32 -0.48 12.68 -34.75
N PRO A 33 -1.33 11.71 -34.33
CA PRO A 33 -2.77 11.78 -34.57
C PRO A 33 -3.50 12.86 -33.75
N ALA A 34 -2.96 13.28 -32.61
CA ALA A 34 -3.59 14.32 -31.79
C ALA A 34 -3.19 15.75 -32.18
N ARG A 35 -2.26 15.96 -33.12
CA ARG A 35 -1.71 17.29 -33.45
C ARG A 35 -2.77 18.35 -33.82
N HIS A 36 -3.91 17.89 -34.35
CA HIS A 36 -5.03 18.73 -34.79
C HIS A 36 -6.16 18.86 -33.75
N LEU A 37 -5.98 18.30 -32.56
CA LEU A 37 -6.95 18.34 -31.48
C LEU A 37 -6.63 19.46 -30.50
N TRP A 38 -7.66 20.03 -29.88
CA TRP A 38 -7.48 20.92 -28.73
C TRP A 38 -6.91 20.13 -27.54
N PRO A 39 -5.90 20.64 -26.79
CA PRO A 39 -5.39 22.00 -26.80
C PRO A 39 -4.20 22.28 -27.74
N LEU A 40 -3.72 21.29 -28.51
CA LEU A 40 -2.50 21.42 -29.35
C LEU A 40 -2.67 22.49 -30.44
N THR A 41 -3.86 22.62 -31.01
CA THR A 41 -4.19 23.66 -32.00
C THR A 41 -4.16 25.08 -31.44
N ALA A 42 -4.21 25.26 -30.12
CA ALA A 42 -4.16 26.57 -29.48
C ALA A 42 -2.74 26.98 -29.03
N GLU A 43 -1.75 26.09 -29.14
CA GLU A 43 -0.41 26.32 -28.61
C GLU A 43 0.33 27.45 -29.34
N ASP A 44 0.16 27.54 -30.66
CA ASP A 44 0.79 28.60 -31.45
C ASP A 44 0.30 29.98 -31.03
N GLY A 45 -1.02 30.13 -30.79
CA GLY A 45 -1.59 31.38 -30.27
C GLY A 45 -1.05 31.74 -28.88
N VAL A 46 -0.78 30.74 -28.03
CA VAL A 46 -0.14 30.95 -26.72
C VAL A 46 1.32 31.37 -26.88
N ASN A 47 2.07 30.72 -27.77
CA ASN A 47 3.47 31.05 -28.06
C ASN A 47 3.60 32.49 -28.59
N GLU A 48 2.74 32.90 -29.51
CA GLU A 48 2.70 34.28 -30.00
C GLU A 48 2.30 35.29 -28.92
N ALA A 49 1.36 34.93 -28.03
CA ALA A 49 0.98 35.78 -26.91
C ALA A 49 2.18 36.07 -26.00
N PHE A 50 3.02 35.08 -25.74
CA PHE A 50 4.28 35.28 -25.00
C PHE A 50 5.25 36.21 -25.70
N VAL A 51 5.33 36.18 -27.04
CA VAL A 51 6.16 37.14 -27.80
C VAL A 51 5.64 38.56 -27.62
N ARG A 52 4.31 38.77 -27.65
CA ARG A 52 3.70 40.10 -27.45
C ARG A 52 3.90 40.64 -26.03
N LEU A 53 4.05 39.78 -25.03
CA LEU A 53 4.29 40.15 -23.64
C LEU A 53 5.76 40.53 -23.36
N ARG A 54 6.64 40.52 -24.38
CA ARG A 54 8.07 40.72 -24.14
C ARG A 54 8.40 42.16 -23.78
N THR A 55 9.03 42.33 -22.62
CA THR A 55 9.59 43.61 -22.15
C THR A 55 11.02 43.42 -21.67
N GLY A 56 11.82 44.48 -21.58
CA GLY A 56 13.22 44.40 -21.13
C GLY A 56 13.36 43.77 -19.73
N THR A 57 12.49 44.15 -18.80
CA THR A 57 12.46 43.62 -17.43
C THR A 57 12.06 42.14 -17.41
N LEU A 58 10.97 41.76 -18.09
CA LEU A 58 10.52 40.35 -18.14
C LEU A 58 11.52 39.46 -18.87
N THR A 59 12.24 40.00 -19.86
CA THR A 59 13.30 39.27 -20.57
C THR A 59 14.48 38.95 -19.66
N THR A 60 14.86 39.89 -18.78
CA THR A 60 15.91 39.67 -17.78
C THR A 60 15.47 38.66 -16.72
N LEU A 61 14.25 38.81 -16.19
CA LEU A 61 13.67 37.87 -15.20
C LEU A 61 13.54 36.45 -15.78
N SER A 62 13.08 36.32 -17.03
CA SER A 62 12.99 35.02 -17.69
C SER A 62 14.36 34.37 -17.91
N SER A 63 15.42 35.16 -18.14
CA SER A 63 16.78 34.63 -18.23
C SER A 63 17.21 34.01 -16.90
N VAL A 64 17.05 34.73 -15.79
CA VAL A 64 17.37 34.24 -14.44
C VAL A 64 16.56 32.99 -14.09
N ALA A 65 15.24 33.01 -14.32
CA ALA A 65 14.38 31.87 -14.07
C ALA A 65 14.77 30.65 -14.93
N SER A 66 15.11 30.84 -16.21
CA SER A 66 15.56 29.75 -17.08
C SER A 66 16.89 29.13 -16.64
N GLN A 67 17.79 29.90 -16.00
CA GLN A 67 19.05 29.36 -15.46
C GLN A 67 18.82 28.37 -14.33
N GLY A 68 17.69 28.47 -13.61
CA GLY A 68 17.33 27.53 -12.54
C GLY A 68 17.13 26.09 -13.02
N GLY A 69 16.81 25.89 -14.31
CA GLY A 69 16.68 24.58 -14.94
C GLY A 69 17.85 24.21 -15.85
N ASN A 70 18.90 25.03 -15.94
CA ASN A 70 20.07 24.74 -16.76
C ASN A 70 20.79 23.50 -16.22
N THR A 71 21.23 22.61 -17.12
CA THR A 71 21.98 21.40 -16.80
C THR A 71 23.13 21.65 -15.82
N GLY A 72 23.93 22.71 -16.04
CA GLY A 72 25.05 23.05 -15.15
C GLY A 72 24.58 23.41 -13.73
N THR A 73 23.54 24.23 -13.63
CA THR A 73 22.93 24.61 -12.35
C THR A 73 22.34 23.39 -11.64
N VAL A 74 21.58 22.55 -12.35
CA VAL A 74 20.94 21.37 -11.75
C VAL A 74 22.00 20.40 -11.22
N ILE A 75 23.04 20.11 -12.00
CA ILE A 75 24.14 19.24 -11.56
C ILE A 75 24.83 19.86 -10.34
N GLY A 76 25.23 21.13 -10.41
CA GLY A 76 25.93 21.83 -9.33
C GLY A 76 25.13 21.85 -8.03
N VAL A 77 23.85 22.23 -8.09
CA VAL A 77 22.96 22.28 -6.92
C VAL A 77 22.66 20.87 -6.40
N THR A 78 22.50 19.86 -7.26
CA THR A 78 22.30 18.47 -6.83
C THR A 78 23.53 17.96 -6.08
N LEU A 79 24.73 18.14 -6.63
CA LEU A 79 25.98 17.73 -5.99
C LEU A 79 26.20 18.46 -4.66
N ALA A 80 26.01 19.78 -4.63
CA ALA A 80 26.11 20.57 -3.42
C ALA A 80 25.09 20.11 -2.35
N SER A 81 23.85 19.83 -2.75
CA SER A 81 22.80 19.33 -1.86
C SER A 81 23.13 17.93 -1.33
N CYS A 82 23.58 17.01 -2.19
CA CYS A 82 24.03 15.68 -1.78
C CYS A 82 25.22 15.76 -0.82
N LEU A 83 26.20 16.61 -1.11
CA LEU A 83 27.36 16.83 -0.25
C LEU A 83 26.94 17.39 1.11
N ALA A 84 26.06 18.41 1.13
CA ALA A 84 25.51 18.94 2.37
C ALA A 84 24.76 17.86 3.17
N LEU A 85 23.95 17.05 2.50
CA LEU A 85 23.19 15.96 3.14
C LEU A 85 24.10 14.86 3.75
N VAL A 86 25.29 14.66 3.19
CA VAL A 86 26.28 13.68 3.68
C VAL A 86 27.20 14.26 4.75
N LEU A 87 27.63 15.51 4.61
CA LEU A 87 28.64 16.14 5.48
C LEU A 87 28.09 16.88 6.69
N LEU A 88 26.81 17.28 6.70
CA LEU A 88 26.24 18.00 7.85
C LEU A 88 26.21 17.11 9.10
N PRO A 89 26.80 17.55 10.24
CA PRO A 89 26.92 16.71 11.43
C PRO A 89 25.56 16.56 12.15
N ARG A 90 25.00 15.32 12.13
CA ARG A 90 24.00 14.68 13.05
C ARG A 90 23.32 13.48 12.36
N LEU A 91 24.12 12.43 12.10
CA LEU A 91 23.86 11.21 11.30
C LEU A 91 23.96 11.43 9.77
N PRO A 92 24.76 10.61 9.04
CA PRO A 92 24.93 10.75 7.59
C PRO A 92 23.63 10.38 6.86
N MET A 93 23.02 11.33 6.16
CA MET A 93 21.75 11.16 5.46
C MET A 93 21.95 10.59 4.06
N TRP A 94 22.79 9.56 3.94
CA TRP A 94 23.19 8.98 2.65
C TRP A 94 21.97 8.54 1.82
N ARG A 95 20.91 8.01 2.46
CA ARG A 95 19.66 7.63 1.78
C ARG A 95 18.94 8.80 1.11
N GLN A 96 18.99 9.99 1.71
CA GLN A 96 18.36 11.20 1.18
C GLN A 96 19.18 11.78 0.03
N ALA A 97 20.51 11.74 0.14
CA ALA A 97 21.41 12.08 -0.95
C ALA A 97 21.23 11.13 -2.14
N VAL A 98 21.18 9.81 -1.89
CA VAL A 98 20.91 8.79 -2.92
C VAL A 98 19.54 8.99 -3.55
N PHE A 99 18.50 9.29 -2.76
CA PHE A 99 17.17 9.62 -3.28
C PHE A 99 17.21 10.79 -4.27
N LEU A 100 17.83 11.92 -3.89
CA LEU A 100 17.89 13.11 -4.73
C LEU A 100 18.69 12.84 -6.01
N ALA A 101 19.86 12.19 -5.88
CA ALA A 101 20.70 11.84 -7.02
C ALA A 101 20.00 10.89 -8.00
N VAL A 102 19.31 9.86 -7.49
CA VAL A 102 18.57 8.91 -8.32
C VAL A 102 17.38 9.58 -9.00
N ALA A 103 16.63 10.44 -8.32
CA ALA A 103 15.49 11.14 -8.92
C ALA A 103 15.90 12.01 -10.12
N VAL A 104 16.97 12.81 -9.98
CA VAL A 104 17.50 13.67 -11.05
C VAL A 104 18.08 12.83 -12.19
N SER A 105 18.80 11.75 -11.87
CA SER A 105 19.38 10.85 -12.88
C SER A 105 18.32 10.12 -13.68
N LEU A 106 17.27 9.61 -13.03
CA LEU A 106 16.14 8.95 -13.69
C LEU A 106 15.42 9.90 -14.64
N GLN A 107 15.16 11.13 -14.20
CA GLN A 107 14.53 12.14 -15.05
C GLN A 107 15.37 12.41 -16.30
N SER A 108 16.69 12.55 -16.14
CA SER A 108 17.63 12.83 -17.24
C SER A 108 17.70 11.66 -18.22
N LEU A 109 17.75 10.43 -17.71
CA LEU A 109 17.76 9.21 -18.52
C LEU A 109 16.49 9.09 -19.37
N VAL A 110 15.32 9.26 -18.74
CA VAL A 110 14.04 9.19 -19.46
C VAL A 110 13.92 10.31 -20.48
N PHE A 111 14.36 11.53 -20.13
CA PHE A 111 14.41 12.66 -21.07
C PHE A 111 15.25 12.35 -22.31
N LEU A 112 16.41 11.70 -22.14
CA LEU A 112 17.28 11.32 -23.26
C LEU A 112 16.58 10.31 -24.19
N VAL A 113 15.93 9.29 -23.61
CA VAL A 113 15.16 8.30 -24.39
C VAL A 113 14.06 8.97 -25.19
N ILE A 114 13.29 9.88 -24.57
CA ILE A 114 12.22 10.61 -25.25
C ILE A 114 12.78 11.44 -26.41
N THR A 115 13.89 12.15 -26.18
CA THR A 115 14.48 13.06 -27.18
C THR A 115 14.95 12.33 -28.43
N VAL A 116 15.38 11.07 -28.30
CA VAL A 116 15.75 10.22 -29.43
C VAL A 116 14.53 9.61 -30.12
N ALA A 117 13.47 9.31 -29.37
CA ALA A 117 12.30 8.59 -29.90
C ALA A 117 11.21 9.50 -30.49
N VAL A 118 11.12 10.75 -30.05
CA VAL A 118 10.04 11.68 -30.42
C VAL A 118 10.64 12.89 -31.10
N GLU A 119 10.36 13.06 -32.39
CA GLU A 119 10.77 14.24 -33.15
C GLU A 119 9.67 15.31 -33.12
N ARG A 120 9.85 16.32 -32.27
CA ARG A 120 8.94 17.47 -32.18
C ARG A 120 9.68 18.76 -32.49
N HIS A 121 9.16 19.52 -33.43
CA HIS A 121 9.67 20.85 -33.78
C HIS A 121 9.38 21.87 -32.67
N ARG A 122 10.32 22.80 -32.47
CA ARG A 122 10.17 23.92 -31.54
C ARG A 122 9.18 24.96 -32.09
N PRO A 123 8.62 25.84 -31.25
CA PRO A 123 7.74 26.91 -31.69
C PRO A 123 8.35 27.79 -32.79
N GLU A 124 7.58 28.15 -33.82
CA GLU A 124 7.99 29.01 -34.94
C GLU A 124 7.94 30.51 -34.59
N VAL A 125 8.51 30.87 -33.44
CA VAL A 125 8.61 32.27 -32.99
C VAL A 125 10.07 32.70 -32.85
N HIS A 126 10.31 34.02 -32.84
CA HIS A 126 11.66 34.54 -32.57
C HIS A 126 12.15 34.05 -31.19
N ARG A 127 13.24 33.29 -31.17
CA ARG A 127 13.82 32.66 -29.97
C ARG A 127 14.87 33.56 -29.33
N LEU A 128 14.84 33.65 -28.00
CA LEU A 128 15.80 34.45 -27.24
C LEU A 128 17.10 33.71 -26.89
N ASP A 129 17.13 32.38 -27.07
CA ASP A 129 18.30 31.53 -26.84
C ASP A 129 18.60 30.65 -28.07
N GLY A 130 19.86 30.25 -28.22
CA GLY A 130 20.24 29.15 -29.12
C GLY A 130 19.70 27.80 -28.60
N SER A 131 19.41 26.87 -29.52
CA SER A 131 18.98 25.51 -29.17
C SER A 131 19.87 24.48 -29.86
N LEU A 132 20.27 23.44 -29.13
CA LEU A 132 20.85 22.22 -29.71
C LEU A 132 19.81 21.53 -30.63
N PRO A 133 20.26 20.77 -31.66
CA PRO A 133 19.39 20.03 -32.58
C PRO A 133 18.76 18.82 -31.88
N THR A 134 17.87 19.11 -30.94
CA THR A 134 17.19 18.15 -30.07
C THR A 134 15.71 18.46 -30.07
N SER A 135 14.89 17.41 -29.91
CA SER A 135 13.44 17.52 -29.85
C SER A 135 12.95 18.56 -28.84
N SER A 136 11.82 19.20 -29.16
CA SER A 136 11.15 20.12 -28.24
C SER A 136 10.48 19.38 -27.07
N TYR A 137 10.05 18.12 -27.27
CA TYR A 137 9.37 17.33 -26.25
C TYR A 137 10.31 16.30 -25.61
N THR A 138 10.38 16.17 -24.28
CA THR A 138 9.82 17.05 -23.24
C THR A 138 10.77 18.23 -22.96
N SER A 139 10.33 19.24 -22.20
CA SER A 139 11.27 20.27 -21.75
C SER A 139 12.22 19.71 -20.67
N GLY A 140 13.47 19.43 -21.07
CA GLY A 140 14.51 18.91 -20.17
C GLY A 140 14.83 19.85 -19.00
N HIS A 141 14.82 21.16 -19.21
CA HIS A 141 15.08 22.16 -18.16
C HIS A 141 13.98 22.13 -17.09
N THR A 142 12.71 22.10 -17.52
CA THR A 142 11.56 22.01 -16.62
C THR A 142 11.54 20.68 -15.89
N GLY A 143 11.84 19.56 -16.58
CA GLY A 143 11.90 18.24 -15.96
C GLY A 143 13.00 18.13 -14.90
N ALA A 144 14.20 18.59 -15.22
CA ALA A 144 15.35 18.58 -14.31
C ALA A 144 15.10 19.49 -13.09
N ALA A 145 14.55 20.69 -13.30
CA ALA A 145 14.12 21.57 -12.22
C ALA A 145 13.05 20.91 -11.33
N THR A 146 12.08 20.23 -11.93
CA THR A 146 11.03 19.51 -11.19
C THR A 146 11.62 18.41 -10.31
N ALA A 147 12.52 17.59 -10.86
CA ALA A 147 13.17 16.52 -10.10
C ALA A 147 14.04 17.06 -8.95
N LEU A 148 14.82 18.11 -9.20
CA LEU A 148 15.68 18.73 -8.18
C LEU A 148 14.87 19.45 -7.10
N TYR A 149 14.14 20.51 -7.48
CA TYR A 149 13.46 21.36 -6.50
C TYR A 149 12.27 20.65 -5.84
N GLY A 150 11.57 19.78 -6.58
CA GLY A 150 10.54 18.90 -6.01
C GLY A 150 11.14 17.89 -5.02
N GLY A 151 12.32 17.34 -5.32
CA GLY A 151 13.07 16.47 -4.40
C GLY A 151 13.45 17.21 -3.11
N LEU A 152 14.00 18.41 -3.25
CA LEU A 152 14.34 19.28 -2.11
C LEU A 152 13.09 19.70 -1.31
N ALA A 153 11.95 19.95 -1.96
CA ALA A 153 10.69 20.27 -1.30
C ALA A 153 10.20 19.10 -0.43
N LEU A 154 10.28 17.87 -0.94
CA LEU A 154 9.95 16.66 -0.17
C LEU A 154 10.88 16.47 1.04
N LEU A 155 12.17 16.77 0.87
CA LEU A 155 13.14 16.75 1.98
C LEU A 155 12.83 17.86 2.99
N ALA A 156 12.47 19.06 2.56
CA ALA A 156 12.07 20.15 3.43
C ALA A 156 10.83 19.80 4.26
N LEU A 157 9.78 19.24 3.65
CA LEU A 157 8.55 18.83 4.33
C LEU A 157 8.78 17.74 5.38
N SER A 158 9.73 16.85 5.14
CA SER A 158 10.03 15.73 6.05
C SER A 158 10.99 16.10 7.18
N ARG A 159 11.74 17.21 7.07
CA ARG A 159 12.83 17.53 8.02
C ARG A 159 12.64 18.84 8.77
N LEU A 160 12.08 19.87 8.13
CA LEU A 160 11.83 21.14 8.81
C LEU A 160 10.64 21.01 9.76
N ARG A 161 10.72 21.66 10.92
CA ARG A 161 9.65 21.73 11.92
C ARG A 161 8.95 23.09 11.85
N GLY A 162 7.67 23.13 12.24
CA GLY A 162 6.89 24.37 12.27
C GLY A 162 6.38 24.83 10.88
N PRO A 163 5.81 26.04 10.78
CA PRO A 163 5.17 26.54 9.56
C PRO A 163 6.16 26.75 8.40
N TRP A 164 7.43 27.00 8.72
CA TRP A 164 8.49 27.23 7.75
C TRP A 164 8.70 26.06 6.77
N ARG A 165 8.41 24.82 7.17
CA ARG A 165 8.51 23.67 6.26
C ARG A 165 7.59 23.80 5.05
N THR A 166 6.38 24.30 5.27
CA THR A 166 5.38 24.48 4.22
C THR A 166 5.77 25.65 3.35
N VAL A 167 6.24 26.75 3.95
CA VAL A 167 6.72 27.93 3.21
C VAL A 167 7.88 27.56 2.29
N VAL A 168 8.93 26.91 2.81
CA VAL A 168 10.10 26.49 2.02
C VAL A 168 9.71 25.51 0.92
N ALA A 169 8.87 24.52 1.22
CA ALA A 169 8.41 23.57 0.22
C ALA A 169 7.57 24.24 -0.87
N CYS A 170 6.68 25.17 -0.53
CA CYS A 170 5.93 25.95 -1.50
C CYS A 170 6.85 26.76 -2.40
N LEU A 171 7.84 27.46 -1.84
CA LEU A 171 8.83 28.22 -2.62
C LEU A 171 9.60 27.33 -3.60
N LEU A 172 10.05 26.16 -3.14
CA LEU A 172 10.74 25.18 -3.99
C LEU A 172 9.84 24.61 -5.09
N CYS A 173 8.55 24.36 -4.82
CA CYS A 173 7.58 23.90 -5.82
C CYS A 173 7.23 24.98 -6.86
N VAL A 174 7.40 26.27 -6.55
CA VAL A 174 7.19 27.36 -7.50
C VAL A 174 8.32 27.45 -8.53
N LEU A 175 9.56 27.07 -8.16
CA LEU A 175 10.73 27.19 -9.06
C LEU A 175 10.57 26.43 -10.39
N PRO A 176 10.14 25.15 -10.44
CA PRO A 176 9.89 24.46 -11.70
C PRO A 176 8.84 25.14 -12.60
N LEU A 177 7.83 25.77 -11.98
CA LEU A 177 6.78 26.51 -12.72
C LEU A 177 7.35 27.79 -13.33
N LEU A 178 8.20 28.52 -12.59
CA LEU A 178 8.90 29.69 -13.10
C LEU A 178 9.87 29.34 -14.23
N VAL A 179 10.61 28.23 -14.09
CA VAL A 179 11.46 27.69 -15.16
C VAL A 179 10.60 27.40 -16.39
N GLY A 180 9.49 26.67 -16.23
CA GLY A 180 8.57 26.35 -17.32
C GLY A 180 8.04 27.59 -18.03
N LEU A 181 7.55 28.58 -17.28
CA LEU A 181 7.06 29.85 -17.82
C LEU A 181 8.15 30.62 -18.57
N ALA A 182 9.37 30.64 -18.04
CA ALA A 182 10.50 31.25 -18.71
C ALA A 182 10.83 30.56 -20.05
N ARG A 183 10.72 29.22 -20.13
CA ARG A 183 10.93 28.47 -21.38
C ARG A 183 9.87 28.79 -22.44
N LEU A 184 8.61 29.00 -22.03
CA LEU A 184 7.55 29.46 -22.93
C LEU A 184 7.80 30.90 -23.41
N TYR A 185 8.07 31.81 -22.47
CA TYR A 185 8.33 33.23 -22.76
C TYR A 185 9.50 33.42 -23.76
N ARG A 186 10.55 32.61 -23.61
CA ARG A 186 11.75 32.63 -24.47
C ARG A 186 11.55 31.92 -25.82
N GLY A 187 10.38 31.34 -26.07
CA GLY A 187 10.01 30.67 -27.31
C GLY A 187 10.68 29.32 -27.50
N MET A 188 11.13 28.68 -26.42
CA MET A 188 11.97 27.49 -26.51
C MET A 188 11.18 26.18 -26.59
N HIS A 189 9.93 26.19 -26.13
CA HIS A 189 9.09 25.00 -25.94
C HIS A 189 7.62 25.37 -26.05
N HIS A 190 6.78 24.42 -26.48
CA HIS A 190 5.33 24.53 -26.42
C HIS A 190 4.81 24.31 -24.98
N PRO A 191 3.60 24.79 -24.62
CA PRO A 191 2.98 24.52 -23.32
C PRO A 191 2.98 23.03 -22.93
N THR A 192 2.65 22.14 -23.86
CA THR A 192 2.65 20.68 -23.65
C THR A 192 4.04 20.10 -23.45
N ASP A 193 5.10 20.71 -23.99
CA ASP A 193 6.49 20.29 -23.71
C ASP A 193 6.87 20.57 -22.26
N VAL A 194 6.43 21.72 -21.73
CA VAL A 194 6.65 22.12 -20.33
C VAL A 194 5.86 21.21 -19.40
N MET A 195 4.59 20.92 -19.72
CA MET A 195 3.78 19.96 -18.98
C MET A 195 4.39 18.56 -18.99
N GLY A 196 4.88 18.11 -20.16
CA GLY A 196 5.60 16.85 -20.28
C GLY A 196 6.86 16.82 -19.41
N GLY A 197 7.59 17.93 -19.32
CA GLY A 197 8.74 18.08 -18.41
C GLY A 197 8.34 17.93 -16.94
N LEU A 198 7.28 18.62 -16.51
CA LEU A 198 6.74 18.53 -15.14
C LEU A 198 6.32 17.09 -14.79
N VAL A 199 5.60 16.42 -15.70
CA VAL A 199 5.16 15.03 -15.51
C VAL A 199 6.36 14.09 -15.42
N ASN A 200 7.32 14.21 -16.34
CA ASN A 200 8.54 13.38 -16.34
C ASN A 200 9.32 13.52 -15.03
N GLY A 201 9.58 14.76 -14.58
CA GLY A 201 10.28 15.00 -13.31
C GLY A 201 9.51 14.51 -12.08
N THR A 202 8.19 14.66 -12.06
CA THR A 202 7.33 14.18 -10.97
C THR A 202 7.30 12.66 -10.89
N LEU A 203 7.18 11.97 -12.03
CA LEU A 203 7.20 10.50 -12.07
C LEU A 203 8.55 9.94 -11.58
N SER A 204 9.67 10.53 -12.01
CA SER A 204 10.99 10.13 -11.53
C SER A 204 11.16 10.33 -10.02
N LEU A 205 10.59 11.42 -9.47
CA LEU A 205 10.54 11.65 -8.02
C LEU A 205 9.72 10.59 -7.29
N LEU A 206 8.54 10.23 -7.81
CA LEU A 206 7.68 9.22 -7.20
C LEU A 206 8.33 7.83 -7.19
N ILE A 207 9.00 7.46 -8.30
CA ILE A 207 9.74 6.20 -8.41
C ILE A 207 10.88 6.18 -7.39
N ALA A 208 11.72 7.22 -7.37
CA ALA A 208 12.84 7.31 -6.44
C ALA A 208 12.37 7.31 -4.97
N ARG A 209 11.29 8.04 -4.64
CA ARG A 209 10.73 8.10 -3.28
C ARG A 209 10.23 6.73 -2.84
N ARG A 210 9.48 6.04 -3.70
CA ARG A 210 8.93 4.71 -3.40
C ARG A 210 10.03 3.66 -3.24
N ALA A 211 11.10 3.73 -4.03
CA ALA A 211 12.16 2.73 -3.96
C ALA A 211 13.16 2.96 -2.83
N LEU A 212 13.43 4.23 -2.47
CA LEU A 212 14.54 4.59 -1.59
C LEU A 212 14.11 5.17 -0.24
N LEU A 213 12.91 5.74 -0.15
CA LEU A 213 12.36 6.33 1.07
C LEU A 213 11.18 5.52 1.64
N ALA A 214 10.73 4.45 0.97
CA ALA A 214 9.68 3.56 1.49
C ALA A 214 10.20 2.41 2.38
N ASP A 215 11.45 2.47 2.86
CA ASP A 215 11.80 1.67 4.05
C ASP A 215 11.33 2.42 5.28
N GLY A 216 10.07 2.14 5.61
CA GLY A 216 9.33 2.74 6.71
C GLY A 216 7.91 2.20 6.85
N ALA A 217 7.64 0.98 6.38
CA ALA A 217 6.72 0.09 7.11
C ALA A 217 7.60 -0.83 7.96
N VAL A 218 8.46 -0.23 8.79
CA VAL A 218 8.76 -0.84 10.08
C VAL A 218 7.41 -0.77 10.78
N ALA A 219 6.80 -1.93 11.02
CA ALA A 219 5.69 -2.02 11.95
C ALA A 219 6.06 -1.16 13.15
N ALA A 220 5.17 -0.25 13.55
CA ALA A 220 5.39 0.55 14.75
C ALA A 220 5.94 -0.39 15.83
N PRO A 221 7.02 -0.02 16.56
CA PRO A 221 7.30 -0.71 17.81
C PRO A 221 5.96 -0.76 18.53
N PRO A 222 5.50 -1.94 18.95
CA PRO A 222 4.26 -2.02 19.69
C PRO A 222 4.36 -0.95 20.77
N ALA A 223 3.41 0.00 20.79
CA ALA A 223 3.21 0.84 21.96
C ALA A 223 3.38 -0.07 23.17
N PRO A 224 4.22 0.31 24.17
CA PRO A 224 4.50 -0.54 25.31
C PRO A 224 3.15 -1.04 25.80
N ALA A 225 2.96 -2.36 25.72
CA ALA A 225 1.71 -2.97 26.11
C ALA A 225 1.42 -2.44 27.51
N SER A 226 0.30 -1.75 27.69
CA SER A 226 -0.31 -1.63 28.99
C SER A 226 -0.63 -3.06 29.37
N THR A 227 0.30 -3.71 30.05
CA THR A 227 0.36 -5.15 30.24
C THR A 227 -0.97 -5.59 30.83
N PRO A 228 -1.89 -6.21 30.06
CA PRO A 228 -2.90 -7.02 30.69
C PRO A 228 -2.10 -8.19 31.24
N THR A 229 -2.21 -8.44 32.53
CA THR A 229 -1.47 -9.49 33.23
C THR A 229 -1.74 -10.84 32.57
N ALA A 230 -0.95 -11.20 31.57
CA ALA A 230 -0.95 -12.52 30.96
C ALA A 230 -0.46 -13.47 32.05
N GLY A 231 -1.33 -14.38 32.48
CA GLY A 231 -0.94 -15.48 33.36
C GLY A 231 0.25 -16.23 32.76
N PRO A 232 1.13 -16.81 33.59
CA PRO A 232 2.36 -17.43 33.12
C PRO A 232 2.07 -18.45 32.01
N ALA A 233 2.67 -18.24 30.84
CA ALA A 233 2.60 -19.15 29.71
C ALA A 233 3.12 -20.53 30.15
N ARG A 234 2.25 -21.54 30.11
CA ARG A 234 2.64 -22.93 30.38
C ARG A 234 3.47 -23.44 29.20
N PRO A 235 4.60 -24.13 29.44
CA PRO A 235 5.32 -24.83 28.39
C PRO A 235 4.39 -25.84 27.69
N VAL A 236 4.54 -25.99 26.38
CA VAL A 236 3.81 -26.99 25.60
C VAL A 236 4.14 -28.37 26.18
N ALA A 237 3.13 -29.09 26.65
CA ALA A 237 3.31 -30.42 27.21
C ALA A 237 3.80 -31.39 26.11
N PRO A 238 4.69 -32.36 26.42
CA PRO A 238 5.07 -33.38 25.47
C PRO A 238 3.81 -34.16 25.05
N GLY A 239 3.51 -34.18 23.75
CA GLY A 239 2.30 -34.82 23.26
C GLY A 239 2.20 -34.86 21.73
N ARG A 240 1.10 -35.43 21.24
CA ARG A 240 0.89 -35.70 19.82
C ARG A 240 0.82 -34.40 19.02
N THR A 241 1.54 -34.34 17.90
CA THR A 241 1.48 -33.21 16.97
C THR A 241 0.61 -33.56 15.78
N ALA A 242 -0.37 -32.73 15.47
CA ALA A 242 -1.22 -32.88 14.30
C ALA A 242 -0.88 -31.78 13.28
N VAL A 243 -0.74 -32.17 12.01
CA VAL A 243 -0.51 -31.25 10.90
C VAL A 243 -1.75 -31.26 10.01
N VAL A 244 -2.56 -30.21 10.09
CA VAL A 244 -3.71 -30.01 9.21
C VAL A 244 -3.25 -29.20 8.00
N PHE A 245 -3.39 -29.75 6.80
CA PHE A 245 -2.86 -29.10 5.60
C PHE A 245 -3.83 -29.13 4.43
N ASN A 246 -3.79 -28.06 3.63
CA ASN A 246 -4.55 -27.97 2.39
C ASN A 246 -3.76 -28.57 1.21
N PRO A 247 -4.22 -29.69 0.61
CA PRO A 247 -3.49 -30.40 -0.44
C PRO A 247 -3.41 -29.61 -1.76
N THR A 248 -4.24 -28.58 -1.95
CA THR A 248 -4.21 -27.76 -3.19
C THR A 248 -3.03 -26.80 -3.24
N VAL A 249 -2.46 -26.46 -2.09
CA VAL A 249 -1.32 -25.53 -1.95
C VAL A 249 -0.11 -26.15 -1.26
N THR A 250 -0.21 -27.42 -0.85
CA THR A 250 0.84 -28.15 -0.13
C THR A 250 1.02 -29.51 -0.78
N ASP A 251 2.11 -29.68 -1.52
CA ASP A 251 2.47 -30.93 -2.18
C ASP A 251 3.27 -31.87 -1.26
N GLU A 252 3.65 -33.02 -1.78
CA GLU A 252 4.43 -34.02 -1.05
C GLU A 252 5.78 -33.48 -0.57
N ALA A 253 6.49 -32.74 -1.43
CA ALA A 253 7.76 -32.11 -1.09
C ALA A 253 7.62 -31.10 0.05
N GLY A 254 6.54 -30.31 0.05
CA GLY A 254 6.19 -29.40 1.14
C GLY A 254 5.94 -30.15 2.46
N ARG A 255 5.17 -31.24 2.42
CA ARG A 255 4.93 -32.08 3.61
C ARG A 255 6.21 -32.69 4.17
N ASP A 256 7.10 -33.16 3.30
CA ASP A 256 8.39 -33.73 3.70
C ASP A 256 9.33 -32.68 4.29
N ALA A 257 9.28 -31.44 3.79
CA ALA A 257 9.99 -30.33 4.41
C ALA A 257 9.46 -30.03 5.82
N LEU A 258 8.14 -29.96 6.00
CA LEU A 258 7.53 -29.74 7.32
C LEU A 258 7.84 -30.89 8.29
N ARG A 259 7.83 -32.14 7.83
CA ARG A 259 8.17 -33.31 8.64
C ARG A 259 9.61 -33.23 9.16
N ARG A 260 10.56 -32.89 8.29
CA ARG A 260 11.98 -32.71 8.69
C ARG A 260 12.15 -31.62 9.74
N VAL A 261 11.43 -30.50 9.61
CA VAL A 261 11.44 -29.43 10.63
C VAL A 261 10.87 -29.93 11.95
N LEU A 262 9.72 -30.62 11.93
CA LEU A 262 9.12 -31.19 13.15
C LEU A 262 10.04 -32.18 13.86
N GLU A 263 10.66 -33.09 13.10
CA GLU A 263 11.61 -34.07 13.63
C GLU A 263 12.84 -33.39 14.25
N HIS A 264 13.35 -32.33 13.61
CA HIS A 264 14.46 -31.53 14.16
C HIS A 264 14.13 -30.91 15.52
N HIS A 265 12.88 -30.51 15.73
CA HIS A 265 12.37 -29.97 17.00
C HIS A 265 11.83 -31.03 17.96
N GLY A 266 12.08 -32.32 17.70
CA GLY A 266 11.73 -33.42 18.60
C GLY A 266 10.26 -33.87 18.54
N HIS A 267 9.47 -33.37 17.58
CA HIS A 267 8.11 -33.82 17.33
C HIS A 267 8.14 -35.11 16.50
N THR A 268 8.32 -36.25 17.17
CA THR A 268 8.39 -37.57 16.54
C THR A 268 6.99 -38.09 16.19
N ALA A 269 6.83 -38.65 14.99
CA ALA A 269 5.57 -39.18 14.45
C ALA A 269 4.38 -38.16 14.38
N PRO A 270 4.55 -36.99 13.73
CA PRO A 270 3.43 -36.06 13.51
C PRO A 270 2.37 -36.70 12.61
N VAL A 271 1.10 -36.47 12.93
CA VAL A 271 -0.03 -36.99 12.15
C VAL A 271 -0.48 -35.94 11.16
N PHE A 272 -0.25 -36.20 9.87
CA PHE A 272 -0.70 -35.36 8.78
C PHE A 272 -2.15 -35.68 8.42
N VAL A 273 -3.00 -34.66 8.37
CA VAL A 273 -4.42 -34.76 8.06
C VAL A 273 -4.74 -33.78 6.94
N GLU A 274 -5.23 -34.29 5.82
CA GLU A 274 -5.60 -33.45 4.67
C GLU A 274 -6.96 -32.78 4.92
N THR A 275 -7.09 -31.51 4.52
CA THR A 275 -8.39 -30.82 4.47
C THR A 275 -9.17 -31.24 3.22
N THR A 276 -10.49 -31.06 3.25
CA THR A 276 -11.35 -31.25 2.07
C THR A 276 -11.99 -29.93 1.64
N ALA A 277 -12.69 -29.93 0.51
CA ALA A 277 -13.43 -28.74 0.07
C ALA A 277 -14.61 -28.41 1.00
N GLU A 278 -15.25 -29.45 1.57
CA GLU A 278 -16.38 -29.34 2.48
C GLU A 278 -15.95 -29.00 3.91
N ASP A 279 -14.73 -29.41 4.30
CA ASP A 279 -14.14 -29.12 5.60
C ASP A 279 -12.71 -28.60 5.40
N PRO A 280 -12.53 -27.27 5.29
CA PRO A 280 -11.25 -26.65 4.95
C PRO A 280 -10.24 -26.64 6.11
N GLY A 281 -10.47 -27.40 7.19
CA GLY A 281 -9.55 -27.56 8.31
C GLY A 281 -10.20 -27.53 9.69
N GLY A 282 -11.50 -27.24 9.80
CA GLY A 282 -12.19 -27.11 11.08
C GLY A 282 -12.38 -28.45 11.76
N GLY A 283 -13.04 -29.40 11.11
CA GLY A 283 -13.32 -30.71 11.69
C GLY A 283 -12.05 -31.54 11.89
N GLN A 284 -11.05 -31.43 11.00
CA GLN A 284 -9.73 -32.05 11.19
C GLN A 284 -9.04 -31.51 12.46
N THR A 285 -9.08 -30.19 12.66
CA THR A 285 -8.52 -29.55 13.86
C THR A 285 -9.27 -29.94 15.12
N ALA A 286 -10.60 -29.89 15.10
CA ALA A 286 -11.44 -30.30 16.23
C ALA A 286 -11.24 -31.78 16.59
N ARG A 287 -11.01 -32.65 15.60
CA ARG A 287 -10.63 -34.05 15.83
C ARG A 287 -9.25 -34.17 16.46
N ALA A 288 -8.25 -33.45 15.95
CA ALA A 288 -6.91 -33.45 16.52
C ALA A 288 -6.91 -33.04 18.00
N VAL A 289 -7.67 -31.99 18.36
CA VAL A 289 -7.84 -31.55 19.76
C VAL A 289 -8.48 -32.64 20.61
N ARG A 290 -9.57 -33.28 20.13
CA ARG A 290 -10.23 -34.39 20.84
C ARG A 290 -9.32 -35.62 21.00
N ASP A 291 -8.47 -35.88 20.02
CA ASP A 291 -7.49 -36.97 20.04
C ASP A 291 -6.25 -36.64 20.90
N GLY A 292 -6.26 -35.51 21.63
CA GLY A 292 -5.23 -35.14 22.60
C GLY A 292 -3.98 -34.50 21.97
N ALA A 293 -4.11 -33.81 20.83
CA ALA A 293 -2.99 -33.07 20.25
C ALA A 293 -2.48 -31.99 21.23
N ALA A 294 -1.18 -32.00 21.48
CA ALA A 294 -0.49 -30.98 22.27
C ALA A 294 -0.02 -29.80 21.40
N LEU A 295 0.00 -29.97 20.07
CA LEU A 295 0.31 -28.95 19.09
C LEU A 295 -0.48 -29.23 17.82
N VAL A 296 -1.12 -28.19 17.27
CA VAL A 296 -1.71 -28.22 15.94
C VAL A 296 -0.91 -27.32 15.01
N VAL A 297 -0.38 -27.88 13.94
CA VAL A 297 0.28 -27.15 12.85
C VAL A 297 -0.73 -27.01 11.71
N VAL A 298 -0.95 -25.79 11.22
CA VAL A 298 -1.89 -25.53 10.11
C VAL A 298 -1.12 -24.99 8.92
N CYS A 299 -1.09 -25.74 7.82
CA CYS A 299 -0.51 -25.31 6.54
C CYS A 299 -1.62 -25.07 5.50
N GLY A 300 -1.87 -23.79 5.23
CA GLY A 300 -2.90 -23.39 4.29
C GLY A 300 -2.92 -21.88 4.07
N GLY A 301 -3.97 -21.42 3.42
CA GLY A 301 -4.30 -19.99 3.32
C GLY A 301 -5.18 -19.51 4.47
N ASP A 302 -5.69 -18.28 4.33
CA ASP A 302 -6.48 -17.61 5.37
C ASP A 302 -7.78 -18.37 5.72
N GLY A 303 -8.46 -18.97 4.74
CA GLY A 303 -9.66 -19.77 5.00
C GLY A 303 -9.42 -21.04 5.82
N THR A 304 -8.34 -21.78 5.53
CA THR A 304 -7.92 -22.97 6.31
C THR A 304 -7.54 -22.58 7.73
N LEU A 305 -6.80 -21.47 7.86
CA LEU A 305 -6.43 -20.92 9.15
C LEU A 305 -7.65 -20.47 9.97
N ARG A 306 -8.61 -19.77 9.37
CA ARG A 306 -9.86 -19.36 10.02
C ARG A 306 -10.62 -20.57 10.56
N ALA A 307 -10.79 -21.60 9.75
CA ALA A 307 -11.51 -22.83 10.15
C ALA A 307 -10.82 -23.54 11.32
N ALA A 308 -9.49 -23.65 11.28
CA ALA A 308 -8.72 -24.24 12.36
C ALA A 308 -8.75 -23.36 13.64
N ALA A 309 -8.61 -22.04 13.49
CA ALA A 309 -8.67 -21.08 14.59
C ALA A 309 -10.03 -21.13 15.31
N ALA A 310 -11.14 -21.24 14.56
CA ALA A 310 -12.47 -21.39 15.14
C ALA A 310 -12.59 -22.67 16.00
N SER A 311 -11.89 -23.74 15.62
CA SER A 311 -11.89 -25.02 16.36
C SER A 311 -10.92 -25.04 17.55
N LEU A 312 -9.90 -24.18 17.52
CA LEU A 312 -8.95 -24.00 18.63
C LEU A 312 -9.38 -22.90 19.61
N ALA A 313 -10.37 -22.08 19.24
CA ALA A 313 -10.87 -20.99 20.05
C ALA A 313 -11.28 -21.46 21.45
N GLY A 314 -10.70 -20.85 22.49
CA GLY A 314 -10.95 -21.19 23.89
C GLY A 314 -10.21 -22.43 24.39
N THR A 315 -9.43 -23.12 23.54
CA THR A 315 -8.58 -24.23 23.95
C THR A 315 -7.19 -23.74 24.34
N ASP A 316 -6.46 -24.54 25.12
CA ASP A 316 -5.06 -24.29 25.46
C ASP A 316 -4.08 -24.93 24.46
N VAL A 317 -4.58 -25.55 23.38
CA VAL A 317 -3.73 -26.21 22.38
C VAL A 317 -3.10 -25.14 21.49
N PRO A 318 -1.77 -25.01 21.46
CA PRO A 318 -1.10 -24.02 20.64
C PRO A 318 -1.24 -24.34 19.15
N LEU A 319 -1.33 -23.27 18.35
CA LEU A 319 -1.30 -23.26 16.90
C LEU A 319 0.08 -22.86 16.38
N ALA A 320 0.69 -23.68 15.53
CA ALA A 320 1.79 -23.26 14.66
C ALA A 320 1.24 -22.94 13.27
N LEU A 321 1.33 -21.67 12.85
CA LEU A 321 0.83 -21.20 11.57
C LEU A 321 1.91 -21.38 10.49
N VAL A 322 1.58 -22.10 9.43
CA VAL A 322 2.44 -22.30 8.26
C VAL A 322 1.79 -21.65 7.03
N PRO A 323 2.35 -20.54 6.52
CA PRO A 323 1.74 -19.76 5.45
C PRO A 323 1.93 -20.44 4.08
N CYS A 324 0.91 -21.16 3.63
CA CYS A 324 0.94 -21.91 2.37
C CYS A 324 0.01 -21.28 1.30
N GLY A 325 -0.79 -20.27 1.65
CA GLY A 325 -1.71 -19.59 0.73
C GLY A 325 -1.16 -18.33 0.06
N THR A 326 -2.02 -17.66 -0.72
CA THR A 326 -1.67 -16.44 -1.47
C THR A 326 -1.68 -15.18 -0.59
N GLY A 327 -2.67 -15.07 0.32
CA GLY A 327 -2.86 -13.93 1.21
C GLY A 327 -1.97 -13.99 2.45
N ASN A 328 -2.18 -15.00 3.29
CA ASN A 328 -1.47 -15.24 4.56
C ASN A 328 -1.49 -14.01 5.46
N LEU A 329 -2.67 -13.39 5.57
CA LEU A 329 -2.90 -12.11 6.24
C LEU A 329 -2.45 -12.17 7.70
N LEU A 330 -2.88 -13.19 8.46
CA LEU A 330 -2.49 -13.32 9.86
C LEU A 330 -0.98 -13.54 10.00
N ALA A 331 -0.38 -14.43 9.20
CA ALA A 331 1.06 -14.69 9.21
C ALA A 331 1.88 -13.42 9.01
N ARG A 332 1.49 -12.59 8.03
CA ARG A 332 2.15 -11.32 7.71
C ARG A 332 2.06 -10.31 8.85
N ASN A 333 0.88 -10.18 9.46
CA ASN A 333 0.67 -9.22 10.55
C ASN A 333 1.37 -9.67 11.84
N LEU A 334 1.50 -10.99 12.06
CA LEU A 334 2.27 -11.55 13.17
C LEU A 334 3.79 -11.57 12.91
N GLY A 335 4.24 -11.17 11.71
CA GLY A 335 5.66 -11.07 11.37
C GLY A 335 6.36 -12.42 11.12
N LEU A 336 5.60 -13.47 10.79
CA LEU A 336 6.16 -14.78 10.47
C LEU A 336 6.87 -14.77 9.11
N PRO A 337 7.95 -15.56 8.94
CA PRO A 337 8.50 -15.87 7.62
C PRO A 337 7.41 -16.37 6.67
N LEU A 338 7.54 -16.07 5.38
CA LEU A 338 6.53 -16.49 4.38
C LEU A 338 6.89 -17.80 3.69
N ALA A 339 8.11 -18.29 3.86
CA ALA A 339 8.48 -19.64 3.42
C ALA A 339 7.93 -20.65 4.45
N PRO A 340 7.17 -21.67 4.04
CA PRO A 340 6.50 -22.61 4.95
C PRO A 340 7.44 -23.26 5.99
N ALA A 341 8.56 -23.81 5.56
CA ALA A 341 9.51 -24.47 6.46
C ALA A 341 10.12 -23.49 7.47
N ASP A 342 10.53 -22.30 7.01
CA ASP A 342 11.09 -21.25 7.88
C ASP A 342 10.07 -20.73 8.89
N ALA A 343 8.79 -20.63 8.49
CA ALA A 343 7.72 -20.19 9.37
C ALA A 343 7.47 -21.19 10.49
N LEU A 344 7.41 -22.48 10.15
CA LEU A 344 7.27 -23.55 11.13
C LEU A 344 8.46 -23.60 12.08
N ASP A 345 9.67 -23.56 11.55
CA ASP A 345 10.91 -23.57 12.31
C ASP A 345 11.01 -22.37 13.27
N ALA A 346 10.62 -21.18 12.81
CA ALA A 346 10.56 -19.98 13.65
C ALA A 346 9.45 -20.04 14.72
N ALA A 347 8.29 -20.62 14.41
CA ALA A 347 7.21 -20.83 15.37
C ALA A 347 7.61 -21.84 16.46
N LEU A 348 8.25 -22.96 16.11
CA LEU A 348 8.66 -24.00 17.07
C LEU A 348 9.78 -23.55 18.02
N ARG A 349 10.66 -22.64 17.58
CA ARG A 349 11.61 -21.95 18.48
C ARG A 349 10.97 -20.87 19.36
N GLY A 350 9.73 -20.52 19.05
CA GLY A 350 9.01 -19.43 19.65
C GLY A 350 8.40 -19.76 21.02
N THR A 351 7.63 -18.82 21.52
CA THR A 351 6.84 -18.97 22.75
C THR A 351 5.35 -18.92 22.43
N PRO A 352 4.48 -19.53 23.26
CA PRO A 352 3.03 -19.37 23.12
C PRO A 352 2.60 -17.94 23.42
N HIS A 353 1.83 -17.34 22.52
CA HIS A 353 1.17 -16.05 22.67
C HIS A 353 -0.33 -16.22 22.50
N ARG A 354 -1.12 -15.64 23.41
CA ARG A 354 -2.57 -15.56 23.23
C ARG A 354 -2.90 -14.36 22.36
N ILE A 355 -3.69 -14.59 21.32
CA ILE A 355 -4.25 -13.56 20.46
C ILE A 355 -5.77 -13.64 20.49
N ASP A 356 -6.39 -12.50 20.25
CA ASP A 356 -7.82 -12.32 20.16
C ASP A 356 -8.33 -12.89 18.83
N LEU A 357 -9.58 -13.33 18.84
CA LEU A 357 -10.34 -13.65 17.64
C LEU A 357 -11.58 -12.77 17.58
N GLY A 358 -12.05 -12.44 16.39
CA GLY A 358 -13.36 -11.82 16.23
C GLY A 358 -14.44 -12.87 16.10
N ARG A 359 -15.35 -12.96 17.08
CA ARG A 359 -16.59 -13.72 16.94
C ARG A 359 -17.58 -12.92 16.11
N ILE A 360 -18.25 -13.56 15.16
CA ILE A 360 -19.15 -12.90 14.23
C ILE A 360 -20.39 -13.74 13.94
N GLU A 361 -21.54 -13.10 13.85
CA GLU A 361 -22.83 -13.72 13.53
C GLU A 361 -23.76 -12.74 12.82
N GLY A 362 -24.81 -13.25 12.17
CA GLY A 362 -25.80 -12.39 11.51
C GLY A 362 -26.80 -13.19 10.68
N ASP A 363 -27.55 -12.49 9.82
CA ASP A 363 -28.63 -13.10 9.02
C ASP A 363 -28.11 -14.28 8.18
N GLY A 364 -28.53 -15.52 8.45
CA GLY A 364 -28.03 -16.68 7.70
C GLY A 364 -26.51 -16.93 7.81
N LEU A 365 -25.83 -16.33 8.79
CA LEU A 365 -24.44 -16.58 9.15
C LEU A 365 -24.42 -17.11 10.59
N PRO A 366 -24.16 -18.41 10.81
CA PRO A 366 -24.02 -18.96 12.15
C PRO A 366 -22.85 -18.31 12.89
N SER A 367 -22.92 -18.30 14.21
CA SER A 367 -21.86 -17.79 15.07
C SER A 367 -20.55 -18.51 14.77
N THR A 368 -19.53 -17.76 14.34
CA THR A 368 -18.23 -18.26 13.93
C THR A 368 -17.12 -17.26 14.28
N TYR A 369 -15.88 -17.55 13.91
CA TYR A 369 -14.74 -16.68 14.15
C TYR A 369 -14.08 -16.23 12.84
N PHE A 370 -13.50 -15.04 12.87
CA PHE A 370 -12.49 -14.57 11.92
C PHE A 370 -11.21 -14.22 12.69
N ALA A 371 -10.06 -14.44 12.05
CA ALA A 371 -8.76 -14.18 12.66
C ALA A 371 -8.12 -12.89 12.14
N ALA A 372 -8.45 -12.47 10.91
CA ALA A 372 -7.90 -11.29 10.29
C ALA A 372 -8.94 -10.17 10.18
N MET A 373 -9.93 -10.31 9.30
CA MET A 373 -10.90 -9.27 8.98
C MET A 373 -12.24 -9.84 8.53
N ALA A 374 -13.31 -9.09 8.77
CA ALA A 374 -14.64 -9.35 8.23
C ALA A 374 -15.14 -8.10 7.51
N GLY A 375 -15.75 -8.27 6.34
CA GLY A 375 -16.19 -7.17 5.48
C GLY A 375 -17.67 -7.27 5.14
N ALA A 376 -18.31 -6.11 4.96
CA ALA A 376 -19.64 -6.00 4.35
C ALA A 376 -19.66 -4.84 3.34
N GLY A 377 -20.20 -5.08 2.16
CA GLY A 377 -20.17 -4.11 1.05
C GLY A 377 -19.12 -4.45 0.00
N LEU A 378 -18.61 -3.42 -0.70
CA LEU A 378 -17.81 -3.47 -1.96
C LEU A 378 -17.47 -4.89 -2.52
N ASP A 379 -18.29 -5.26 -3.50
CA ASP A 379 -18.46 -6.51 -4.25
C ASP A 379 -17.41 -7.65 -4.16
N ALA A 380 -17.68 -8.63 -3.30
CA ALA A 380 -17.03 -9.95 -3.31
C ALA A 380 -17.13 -10.69 -4.65
N ALA A 381 -18.14 -10.40 -5.49
CA ALA A 381 -18.24 -10.99 -6.84
C ALA A 381 -17.21 -10.41 -7.84
N THR A 382 -16.63 -9.23 -7.55
CA THR A 382 -15.52 -8.66 -8.33
C THR A 382 -14.18 -9.26 -7.90
N MET A 383 -13.96 -9.53 -6.60
CA MET A 383 -12.81 -10.32 -6.12
C MET A 383 -12.81 -11.75 -6.68
N ARG A 384 -13.97 -12.42 -6.77
CA ARG A 384 -14.08 -13.74 -7.41
C ARG A 384 -13.70 -13.74 -8.89
N ARG A 385 -14.02 -12.69 -9.66
CA ARG A 385 -13.62 -12.59 -11.08
C ARG A 385 -12.13 -12.30 -11.25
N ALA A 386 -11.51 -11.63 -10.29
CA ALA A 386 -10.06 -11.42 -10.28
C ALA A 386 -9.29 -12.72 -9.93
N ASN A 387 -9.87 -13.59 -9.10
CA ASN A 387 -9.26 -14.85 -8.68
C ASN A 387 -9.61 -16.07 -9.55
N ALA A 388 -10.79 -16.12 -10.18
CA ALA A 388 -11.22 -17.27 -11.01
C ALA A 388 -10.44 -17.42 -12.33
N ASN A 389 -9.60 -16.47 -12.71
CA ASN A 389 -8.82 -16.47 -13.94
C ASN A 389 -7.37 -16.91 -13.70
N ASP A 390 -7.16 -18.10 -13.13
CA ASP A 390 -5.83 -18.67 -12.84
C ASP A 390 -5.05 -19.13 -14.09
N ARG A 391 -5.58 -18.95 -15.31
CA ARG A 391 -4.83 -19.07 -16.57
C ARG A 391 -4.48 -17.73 -17.24
N ALA A 392 -4.98 -16.60 -16.73
CA ALA A 392 -4.73 -15.27 -17.31
C ALA A 392 -3.70 -14.42 -16.55
N LYS A 393 -3.08 -14.97 -15.49
CA LYS A 393 -2.13 -14.25 -14.62
C LYS A 393 -0.70 -14.11 -15.17
N ALA A 394 -0.40 -14.60 -16.38
CA ALA A 394 0.94 -14.48 -16.96
C ALA A 394 1.08 -13.43 -18.09
N VAL A 395 -0.01 -12.80 -18.57
CA VAL A 395 0.08 -11.95 -19.80
C VAL A 395 -0.65 -10.59 -19.75
N PHE A 396 -1.57 -10.31 -18.81
CA PHE A 396 -2.32 -9.04 -18.82
C PHE A 396 -2.20 -8.20 -17.54
N GLY A 397 -1.13 -7.40 -17.52
CA GLY A 397 -0.97 -6.02 -17.06
C GLY A 397 -1.89 -5.37 -16.01
N TRP A 398 -1.24 -4.54 -15.19
CA TRP A 398 -1.76 -3.55 -14.24
C TRP A 398 -3.04 -2.75 -14.57
N PRO A 399 -3.42 -2.44 -15.85
CA PRO A 399 -4.69 -1.76 -16.14
C PRO A 399 -5.95 -2.44 -15.60
N THR A 400 -5.93 -3.77 -15.39
CA THR A 400 -7.07 -4.49 -14.80
C THR A 400 -7.30 -4.13 -13.34
N TYR A 401 -6.24 -3.91 -12.56
CA TYR A 401 -6.33 -3.53 -11.15
C TYR A 401 -6.84 -2.10 -10.97
N VAL A 402 -6.39 -1.17 -11.81
CA VAL A 402 -6.90 0.22 -11.80
C VAL A 402 -8.32 0.32 -12.35
N LEU A 403 -8.67 -0.46 -13.38
CA LEU A 403 -10.06 -0.55 -13.82
C LEU A 403 -10.98 -1.18 -12.76
N ALA A 404 -10.50 -2.14 -11.96
CA ALA A 404 -11.25 -2.68 -10.83
C ALA A 404 -11.52 -1.57 -9.81
N VAL A 405 -10.49 -0.88 -9.33
CA VAL A 405 -10.63 0.26 -8.39
C VAL A 405 -11.53 1.39 -8.96
N LEU A 406 -11.46 1.67 -10.27
CA LEU A 406 -12.33 2.66 -10.94
C LEU A 406 -13.79 2.18 -11.09
N ARG A 407 -14.04 0.87 -11.21
CA ARG A 407 -15.39 0.28 -11.24
C ARG A 407 -16.01 0.26 -9.84
N GLU A 408 -15.18 0.09 -8.82
CA GLU A 408 -15.53 0.21 -7.41
C GLU A 408 -16.07 1.61 -7.02
N LEU A 409 -15.78 2.65 -7.82
CA LEU A 409 -16.38 3.98 -7.66
C LEU A 409 -17.92 3.98 -7.84
N ARG A 410 -18.48 2.94 -8.49
CA ARG A 410 -19.91 2.82 -8.83
C ARG A 410 -20.74 2.05 -7.79
N THR A 411 -20.14 1.48 -6.75
CA THR A 411 -20.90 0.71 -5.76
C THR A 411 -21.84 1.63 -4.97
N PRO A 412 -23.15 1.32 -4.88
CA PRO A 412 -24.11 2.21 -4.22
C PRO A 412 -23.75 2.39 -2.75
N ARG A 413 -23.99 3.62 -2.25
CA ARG A 413 -23.91 3.92 -0.83
C ARG A 413 -25.17 3.38 -0.18
N THR A 414 -25.04 2.73 0.97
CA THR A 414 -26.19 2.31 1.77
C THR A 414 -26.15 3.00 3.12
N GLY A 415 -27.33 3.26 3.69
CA GLY A 415 -27.43 3.71 5.06
C GLY A 415 -27.18 2.54 6.01
N LEU A 416 -26.54 2.84 7.13
CA LEU A 416 -26.27 1.86 8.16
C LEU A 416 -26.37 2.46 9.56
N SER A 417 -26.63 1.59 10.52
CA SER A 417 -26.64 1.88 11.95
C SER A 417 -25.56 1.05 12.62
N VAL A 418 -24.63 1.69 13.32
CA VAL A 418 -23.60 1.03 14.11
C VAL A 418 -23.85 1.29 15.58
N ARG A 419 -23.92 0.25 16.39
CA ARG A 419 -23.94 0.36 17.85
C ARG A 419 -22.66 -0.28 18.40
N LEU A 420 -21.83 0.51 19.07
CA LEU A 420 -20.54 0.06 19.64
C LEU A 420 -20.63 0.04 21.16
N ASP A 421 -20.25 -1.07 21.79
CA ASP A 421 -20.11 -1.22 23.25
C ASP A 421 -21.32 -0.73 24.08
N GLY A 422 -22.53 -0.88 23.53
CA GLY A 422 -23.78 -0.44 24.17
C GLY A 422 -24.06 1.07 24.12
N ALA A 423 -23.20 1.86 23.46
CA ALA A 423 -23.43 3.28 23.22
C ALA A 423 -24.67 3.51 22.32
N PRO A 424 -25.19 4.75 22.21
CA PRO A 424 -26.26 5.06 21.27
C PRO A 424 -25.88 4.71 19.83
N ALA A 425 -26.88 4.27 19.06
CA ALA A 425 -26.67 3.89 17.66
C ALA A 425 -26.24 5.08 16.80
N LEU A 426 -25.11 4.93 16.09
CA LEU A 426 -24.57 5.89 15.15
C LEU A 426 -25.14 5.62 13.76
N ARG A 427 -25.93 6.56 13.24
CA ARG A 427 -26.39 6.52 11.86
C ARG A 427 -25.31 7.02 10.91
N ARG A 428 -24.98 6.22 9.90
CA ARG A 428 -23.96 6.53 8.88
C ARG A 428 -24.44 6.12 7.49
N THR A 429 -23.70 6.55 6.48
CA THR A 429 -23.76 5.99 5.13
C THR A 429 -22.41 5.42 4.80
N ALA A 430 -22.35 4.29 4.11
CA ALA A 430 -21.08 3.75 3.64
C ALA A 430 -21.26 2.95 2.36
N ARG A 431 -20.14 2.74 1.68
CA ARG A 431 -20.02 1.78 0.56
C ARG A 431 -19.44 0.44 1.03
N MET A 432 -18.68 0.49 2.12
CA MET A 432 -18.02 -0.66 2.72
C MET A 432 -17.86 -0.43 4.21
N VAL A 433 -18.00 -1.50 4.98
CA VAL A 433 -17.61 -1.60 6.38
C VAL A 433 -16.62 -2.75 6.50
N LEU A 434 -15.54 -2.52 7.23
CA LEU A 434 -14.51 -3.51 7.51
C LEU A 434 -14.30 -3.59 9.01
N VAL A 435 -14.45 -4.77 9.57
CA VAL A 435 -14.05 -5.10 10.93
C VAL A 435 -12.71 -5.82 10.86
N GLY A 436 -11.72 -5.43 11.65
CA GLY A 436 -10.43 -6.10 11.67
C GLY A 436 -9.91 -6.39 13.07
N ASN A 437 -9.27 -7.54 13.19
CA ASN A 437 -8.41 -7.93 14.31
C ASN A 437 -6.93 -7.62 14.02
N ILE A 438 -6.59 -7.47 12.74
CA ILE A 438 -5.25 -7.09 12.26
C ILE A 438 -5.32 -5.91 11.30
N GLY A 439 -4.21 -5.20 11.15
CA GLY A 439 -4.19 -3.91 10.46
C GLY A 439 -3.93 -3.93 8.96
N THR A 440 -3.22 -4.95 8.47
CA THR A 440 -2.62 -4.94 7.13
C THR A 440 -3.21 -6.03 6.23
N VAL A 441 -3.59 -5.64 5.00
CA VAL A 441 -4.07 -6.57 3.97
C VAL A 441 -2.98 -6.98 2.99
N GLN A 442 -3.32 -7.89 2.09
CA GLN A 442 -2.43 -8.36 1.02
C GLN A 442 -1.90 -7.18 0.19
N GLY A 443 -0.60 -7.20 -0.15
CA GLY A 443 0.08 -6.10 -0.82
C GLY A 443 0.75 -5.09 0.12
N GLY A 444 0.66 -5.31 1.44
CA GLY A 444 1.32 -4.47 2.45
C GLY A 444 0.61 -3.14 2.70
N VAL A 445 -0.67 -3.06 2.36
CA VAL A 445 -1.50 -1.88 2.60
C VAL A 445 -2.10 -2.00 4.00
N THR A 446 -1.81 -1.04 4.86
CA THR A 446 -2.42 -0.95 6.19
C THR A 446 -3.75 -0.23 6.08
N LEU A 447 -4.85 -0.96 6.32
CA LEU A 447 -6.20 -0.40 6.30
C LEU A 447 -6.62 0.07 7.69
N LEU A 448 -6.24 -0.65 8.74
CA LEU A 448 -6.55 -0.36 10.14
C LEU A 448 -5.23 -0.12 10.88
N PRO A 449 -4.73 1.12 10.97
CA PRO A 449 -3.38 1.40 11.46
C PRO A 449 -3.18 1.11 12.95
N GLU A 450 -4.25 1.15 13.73
CA GLU A 450 -4.22 0.93 15.18
C GLU A 450 -4.55 -0.51 15.58
N ALA A 451 -4.96 -1.37 14.65
CA ALA A 451 -5.41 -2.72 14.96
C ALA A 451 -4.29 -3.62 15.50
N ARG A 452 -4.59 -4.29 16.62
CA ARG A 452 -3.71 -5.23 17.30
C ARG A 452 -4.48 -6.48 17.63
N ALA A 453 -3.84 -7.62 17.44
CA ALA A 453 -4.48 -8.92 17.69
C ALA A 453 -4.45 -9.33 19.17
N ASP A 454 -4.01 -8.48 20.10
CA ASP A 454 -3.75 -8.84 21.51
C ASP A 454 -4.16 -7.77 22.53
N ASP A 455 -4.99 -6.80 22.12
CA ASP A 455 -5.40 -5.66 22.96
C ASP A 455 -6.83 -5.77 23.51
N GLY A 456 -7.53 -6.87 23.21
CA GLY A 456 -8.89 -7.15 23.64
C GLY A 456 -9.92 -6.24 22.96
N ARG A 457 -9.63 -5.73 21.76
CA ARG A 457 -10.52 -4.89 20.95
C ARG A 457 -10.50 -5.33 19.47
N LEU A 458 -11.49 -4.86 18.73
CA LEU A 458 -11.56 -4.92 17.27
C LEU A 458 -11.66 -3.51 16.72
N ASP A 459 -11.23 -3.33 15.48
CA ASP A 459 -11.28 -2.07 14.77
C ASP A 459 -12.35 -2.09 13.68
N LEU A 460 -13.09 -0.99 13.54
CA LEU A 460 -14.08 -0.74 12.52
C LEU A 460 -13.60 0.38 11.59
N LEU A 461 -13.57 0.11 10.29
CA LEU A 461 -13.46 1.10 9.24
C LEU A 461 -14.80 1.24 8.52
N VAL A 462 -15.27 2.49 8.43
CA VAL A 462 -16.44 2.87 7.64
C VAL A 462 -15.97 3.72 6.46
N LEU A 463 -16.18 3.22 5.24
CA LEU A 463 -15.71 3.86 4.00
C LEU A 463 -16.86 4.55 3.27
N ASP A 464 -16.87 5.88 3.24
CA ASP A 464 -17.90 6.70 2.58
C ASP A 464 -17.36 7.82 1.66
N PRO A 465 -16.46 7.53 0.71
CA PRO A 465 -15.96 8.55 -0.21
C PRO A 465 -17.05 9.06 -1.17
N ARG A 466 -17.08 10.39 -1.36
CA ARG A 466 -17.99 11.12 -2.27
C ARG A 466 -17.22 11.73 -3.45
N GLY A 467 -17.58 11.33 -4.67
CA GLY A 467 -16.94 11.80 -5.90
C GLY A 467 -15.43 11.49 -5.97
N ILE A 468 -14.77 11.94 -7.03
CA ILE A 468 -13.34 11.67 -7.25
C ILE A 468 -12.46 12.23 -6.12
N GLY A 469 -12.78 13.44 -5.64
CA GLY A 469 -12.05 14.08 -4.54
C GLY A 469 -12.14 13.31 -3.22
N GLY A 470 -13.32 12.77 -2.87
CA GLY A 470 -13.49 11.95 -1.68
C GLY A 470 -12.70 10.64 -1.74
N TRP A 471 -12.61 10.02 -2.93
CA TRP A 471 -11.79 8.83 -3.13
C TRP A 471 -10.29 9.11 -3.03
N LEU A 472 -9.82 10.22 -3.59
CA LEU A 472 -8.43 10.66 -3.43
C LEU A 472 -8.11 10.96 -1.96
N SER A 473 -9.03 11.60 -1.25
CA SER A 473 -8.89 11.86 0.19
C SER A 473 -8.87 10.56 0.99
N ALA A 474 -9.75 9.60 0.71
CA ALA A 474 -9.76 8.30 1.38
C ALA A 474 -8.44 7.55 1.16
N LEU A 475 -7.96 7.50 -0.08
CA LEU A 475 -6.67 6.91 -0.42
C LEU A 475 -5.54 7.61 0.35
N TRP A 476 -5.56 8.93 0.44
CA TRP A 476 -4.56 9.70 1.16
C TRP A 476 -4.58 9.47 2.67
N THR A 477 -5.77 9.33 3.27
CA THR A 477 -5.94 8.98 4.69
C THR A 477 -5.35 7.60 4.99
N LEU A 478 -5.68 6.59 4.17
CA LEU A 478 -5.15 5.24 4.29
C LEU A 478 -3.63 5.20 4.12
N LEU A 479 -3.09 5.92 3.11
CA LEU A 479 -1.65 5.96 2.84
C LEU A 479 -0.83 6.70 3.91
N ARG A 480 -1.43 7.68 4.60
CA ARG A 480 -0.74 8.42 5.67
C ARG A 480 -0.74 7.68 7.01
N GLY A 481 -1.48 6.57 7.14
CA GLY A 481 -1.71 5.90 8.43
C GLY A 481 -2.34 6.84 9.46
N GLY A 482 -3.05 7.88 8.99
CA GLY A 482 -3.53 8.96 9.83
C GLY A 482 -4.85 8.60 10.50
N THR A 483 -4.85 8.58 11.82
CA THR A 483 -6.00 8.35 12.70
C THR A 483 -6.85 9.62 12.75
N THR A 484 -7.79 9.76 11.82
CA THR A 484 -8.97 10.59 12.10
C THR A 484 -9.92 9.75 12.94
N ALA A 485 -9.56 9.57 14.22
CA ALA A 485 -10.51 9.07 15.21
C ALA A 485 -11.71 10.03 15.19
N ALA A 486 -12.89 9.52 14.87
CA ALA A 486 -14.11 10.30 14.97
C ALA A 486 -14.29 10.64 16.45
N ARG A 487 -14.11 11.92 16.81
CA ARG A 487 -14.45 12.41 18.15
C ARG A 487 -15.96 12.21 18.35
N GLU A 488 -16.35 11.68 19.51
CA GLU A 488 -17.76 11.66 19.94
C GLU A 488 -18.36 13.07 19.73
N GLY A 489 -19.32 13.17 18.80
CA GLY A 489 -19.95 14.43 18.41
C GLY A 489 -19.60 14.99 17.02
N SER A 490 -18.72 14.36 16.23
CA SER A 490 -18.53 14.79 14.83
C SER A 490 -19.74 14.43 13.97
N GLU A 491 -20.42 15.44 13.41
CA GLU A 491 -21.41 15.25 12.35
C GLU A 491 -20.73 14.49 11.19
N GLY A 492 -21.27 13.31 10.84
CA GLY A 492 -20.66 12.40 9.87
C GLY A 492 -20.34 13.07 8.53
N GLY A 493 -19.32 12.57 7.81
CA GLY A 493 -18.92 13.16 6.52
C GLY A 493 -17.46 12.97 6.14
N ALA A 494 -16.63 12.32 6.96
CA ALA A 494 -15.28 11.95 6.57
C ALA A 494 -15.32 10.82 5.52
N PRO A 495 -14.43 10.83 4.50
CA PRO A 495 -14.36 9.75 3.52
C PRO A 495 -14.02 8.37 4.14
N VAL A 496 -13.36 8.38 5.30
CA VAL A 496 -12.98 7.20 6.09
C VAL A 496 -13.17 7.55 7.56
N GLU A 497 -13.92 6.73 8.31
CA GLU A 497 -14.05 6.81 9.75
C GLU A 497 -13.49 5.53 10.39
N PHE A 498 -12.82 5.68 11.54
CA PHE A 498 -12.25 4.60 12.32
C PHE A 498 -12.86 4.57 13.72
N PHE A 499 -13.18 3.37 14.20
CA PHE A 499 -13.65 3.14 15.56
C PHE A 499 -12.99 1.90 16.15
N THR A 500 -12.86 1.83 17.46
CA THR A 500 -12.44 0.64 18.20
C THR A 500 -13.56 0.19 19.12
N PHE A 501 -13.78 -1.12 19.26
CA PHE A 501 -14.89 -1.65 20.04
C PHE A 501 -14.59 -3.04 20.60
N ARG A 502 -15.36 -3.49 21.60
CA ARG A 502 -15.40 -4.89 22.02
C ARG A 502 -16.58 -5.62 21.39
N ARG A 503 -17.73 -4.97 21.29
CA ARG A 503 -18.92 -5.48 20.57
C ARG A 503 -19.51 -4.41 19.67
N ALA A 504 -19.79 -4.78 18.43
CA ALA A 504 -20.49 -3.96 17.46
C ALA A 504 -21.72 -4.69 16.93
N ASP A 505 -22.88 -4.03 16.96
CA ASP A 505 -24.05 -4.43 16.19
C ASP A 505 -24.18 -3.50 14.98
N ILE A 506 -24.16 -4.06 13.78
CA ILE A 506 -24.16 -3.32 12.52
C ILE A 506 -25.39 -3.75 11.71
N THR A 507 -26.25 -2.78 11.40
CA THR A 507 -27.46 -2.99 10.59
C THR A 507 -27.42 -2.13 9.34
N PHE A 508 -27.58 -2.74 8.17
CA PHE A 508 -27.62 -2.10 6.86
C PHE A 508 -29.07 -1.94 6.37
N ASP A 509 -29.35 -0.87 5.62
CA ASP A 509 -30.69 -0.65 5.02
C ASP A 509 -31.04 -1.64 3.92
N THR A 510 -30.01 -2.23 3.32
CA THR A 510 -30.09 -3.18 2.22
C THR A 510 -29.24 -4.41 2.53
N GLU A 511 -29.58 -5.54 1.94
CA GLU A 511 -28.68 -6.70 2.00
C GLU A 511 -27.38 -6.39 1.29
N LEU A 512 -26.27 -6.63 1.98
CA LEU A 512 -24.92 -6.49 1.44
C LEU A 512 -24.25 -7.84 1.33
N PRO A 513 -23.38 -8.04 0.32
CA PRO A 513 -22.43 -9.15 0.35
C PRO A 513 -21.53 -9.00 1.58
N ARG A 514 -21.15 -10.14 2.17
CA ARG A 514 -20.30 -10.21 3.35
C ARG A 514 -19.16 -11.20 3.12
N GLU A 515 -18.04 -10.99 3.79
CA GLU A 515 -16.87 -11.86 3.74
C GLU A 515 -16.21 -12.00 5.11
N LEU A 516 -15.55 -13.14 5.32
CA LEU A 516 -14.72 -13.43 6.50
C LEU A 516 -13.34 -13.89 6.03
N ASP A 517 -12.27 -13.21 6.42
CA ASP A 517 -10.89 -13.53 6.04
C ASP A 517 -10.71 -13.78 4.52
N GLY A 518 -11.48 -13.06 3.69
CA GLY A 518 -11.47 -13.17 2.22
C GLY A 518 -12.38 -14.24 1.62
N ASP A 519 -13.07 -15.05 2.44
CA ASP A 519 -14.08 -15.99 1.94
C ASP A 519 -15.49 -15.38 1.99
N PRO A 520 -16.27 -15.50 0.90
CA PRO A 520 -17.63 -14.97 0.87
C PRO A 520 -18.54 -15.79 1.78
N VAL A 521 -19.39 -15.10 2.53
CA VAL A 521 -20.47 -15.71 3.31
C VAL A 521 -21.82 -15.21 2.79
N THR A 522 -22.92 -15.77 3.31
CA THR A 522 -24.28 -15.38 2.96
C THR A 522 -24.42 -13.85 3.02
N ALA A 523 -25.14 -13.23 2.08
CA ALA A 523 -25.48 -11.81 2.18
C ALA A 523 -26.45 -11.58 3.37
N GLY A 524 -26.50 -10.37 3.90
CA GLY A 524 -27.39 -10.05 5.02
C GLY A 524 -27.47 -8.57 5.32
N ARG A 525 -28.41 -8.21 6.21
CA ARG A 525 -28.62 -6.84 6.69
C ARG A 525 -28.05 -6.62 8.08
N HIS A 526 -27.92 -7.69 8.87
CA HIS A 526 -27.40 -7.62 10.22
C HIS A 526 -26.09 -8.39 10.37
N LEU A 527 -25.18 -7.80 11.13
CA LEU A 527 -23.92 -8.41 11.54
C LEU A 527 -23.56 -7.93 12.96
N THR A 528 -23.35 -8.88 13.86
CA THR A 528 -22.77 -8.62 15.18
C THR A 528 -21.35 -9.14 15.17
N ALA A 529 -20.40 -8.29 15.56
CA ALA A 529 -19.01 -8.64 15.77
C ALA A 529 -18.64 -8.41 17.24
N GLU A 530 -17.96 -9.36 17.85
CA GLU A 530 -17.53 -9.29 19.24
C GLU A 530 -16.12 -9.87 19.38
N VAL A 531 -15.26 -9.18 20.11
CA VAL A 531 -13.92 -9.69 20.42
C VAL A 531 -14.03 -10.89 21.37
N ALA A 532 -13.25 -11.94 21.11
CA ALA A 532 -13.00 -13.04 22.00
C ALA A 532 -11.55 -12.94 22.50
N PRO A 533 -11.31 -12.28 23.65
CA PRO A 533 -9.96 -11.95 24.09
C PRO A 533 -9.12 -13.19 24.40
N GLY A 534 -7.90 -13.24 23.88
CA GLY A 534 -6.94 -14.32 24.09
C GLY A 534 -7.49 -15.71 23.75
N ALA A 535 -8.40 -15.78 22.78
CA ALA A 535 -9.11 -16.99 22.41
C ALA A 535 -8.23 -18.01 21.67
N LEU A 536 -7.16 -17.58 21.02
CA LEU A 536 -6.26 -18.46 20.28
C LEU A 536 -4.84 -18.39 20.82
N THR A 537 -4.27 -19.54 21.16
CA THR A 537 -2.85 -19.64 21.51
C THR A 537 -2.04 -19.93 20.25
N VAL A 538 -1.10 -19.06 19.89
CA VAL A 538 -0.24 -19.18 18.69
C VAL A 538 1.22 -19.21 19.10
N LEU A 539 2.03 -20.06 18.48
CA LEU A 539 3.47 -20.05 18.65
C LEU A 539 4.09 -18.95 17.78
N LEU A 540 4.76 -17.98 18.40
CA LEU A 540 5.42 -16.88 17.71
C LEU A 540 6.91 -16.82 18.07
N PRO A 541 7.80 -16.47 17.12
CA PRO A 541 9.22 -16.35 17.39
C PRO A 541 9.49 -15.36 18.52
N THR A 542 10.42 -15.70 19.41
CA THR A 542 10.85 -14.82 20.49
C THR A 542 11.43 -13.54 19.88
N ARG A 543 10.87 -12.37 20.23
CA ARG A 543 11.46 -11.10 19.82
C ARG A 543 12.79 -10.94 20.57
N GLU A 544 13.91 -10.94 19.85
CA GLU A 544 15.17 -10.40 20.39
C GLU A 544 14.91 -8.95 20.80
N GLN A 545 15.13 -8.64 22.08
CA GLN A 545 14.97 -7.30 22.65
C GLN A 545 16.06 -6.34 22.19
#